data_AF-A0A1I2B1V3-F1
#
_entry.id   AF-A0A1I2B1V3-F1
#
_cell.length_a   1.000
_cell.length_b   1.000
_cell.length_c   1.000
_cell.angle_alpha   90.00
_cell.angle_beta   90.00
_cell.angle_gamma   90.00
#
_symmetry.space_group_name_H-M   'P 1'
#
loop_
_entity.id
_entity.type
_entity.pdbx_description
1 polymer ?
#
loop_
_entity_poly.entity_id
_entity_poly.type
_entity_poly.pdbx_seq_one_letter_code
_entity_poly.pdbx_strand_id
1 'polypeptide(L)'
;MVAALAIAAITMSFKMADTTTQWRYIGTASQPFNDASLWEQGAGSGCGPAGAKPCQLNVDAADEQELIDYFSTVSSTDVYNMSTKKN
;
A
#
# COMPACT_ATOMS: atom_id res chain seq x y z
N MET A 1 -32.81 0.88 47.00
CA MET A 1 -31.35 0.63 46.97
C MET A 1 -30.97 0.16 45.57
N VAL A 2 -30.14 0.97 44.91
CA VAL A 2 -29.21 0.70 43.80
C VAL A 2 -29.69 -0.21 42.65
N ALA A 3 -30.19 0.42 41.58
CA ALA A 3 -30.19 -0.18 40.25
C ALA A 3 -28.77 -0.08 39.68
N ALA A 4 -28.06 -1.20 39.63
CA ALA A 4 -26.74 -1.29 39.00
C ALA A 4 -26.92 -1.34 37.48
N LEU A 5 -26.79 -0.20 36.81
CA LEU A 5 -26.58 -0.16 35.36
C LEU A 5 -25.16 -0.61 35.06
N ALA A 6 -25.00 -1.88 34.68
CA ALA A 6 -23.77 -2.37 34.08
C ALA A 6 -23.68 -1.81 32.65
N ILE A 7 -22.98 -0.69 32.49
CA ILE A 7 -22.58 -0.19 31.19
C ILE A 7 -21.49 -1.15 30.70
N ALA A 8 -21.88 -2.13 29.89
CA ALA A 8 -20.95 -2.94 29.13
C ALA A 8 -20.21 -1.99 28.16
N ALA A 9 -19.06 -1.50 28.60
CA ALA A 9 -18.10 -0.87 27.73
C ALA A 9 -17.68 -1.92 26.71
N ILE A 10 -18.31 -1.90 25.54
CA ILE A 10 -17.81 -2.58 24.35
C ILE A 10 -16.53 -1.83 24.01
N THR A 11 -15.42 -2.20 24.64
CA THR A 11 -14.10 -1.88 24.15
C THR A 11 -13.99 -2.60 22.82
N MET A 12 -14.49 -1.96 21.75
CA MET A 12 -14.11 -2.33 20.40
C MET A 12 -12.61 -2.11 20.35
N SER A 13 -11.86 -3.18 20.55
CA SER A 13 -10.44 -3.22 20.24
C SER A 13 -10.34 -2.85 18.77
N PHE A 14 -10.05 -1.58 18.51
CA PHE A 14 -9.65 -1.11 17.19
C PHE A 14 -8.36 -1.86 16.87
N LYS A 15 -8.51 -3.06 16.31
CA LYS A 15 -7.46 -3.69 15.53
C LYS A 15 -7.19 -2.64 14.47
N MET A 16 -6.07 -1.93 14.62
CA MET A 16 -5.47 -1.20 13.52
C MET A 16 -5.35 -2.25 12.43
N ALA A 17 -6.31 -2.25 11.51
CA ALA A 17 -6.23 -3.09 10.35
C ALA A 17 -5.00 -2.54 9.66
N ASP A 18 -3.92 -3.32 9.61
CA ASP A 18 -2.86 -3.13 8.64
C ASP A 18 -3.56 -3.14 7.29
N THR A 19 -4.00 -1.95 6.85
CA THR A 19 -4.65 -1.77 5.57
C THR A 19 -3.52 -1.73 4.57
N THR A 20 -3.06 -2.93 4.22
CA THR A 20 -2.21 -3.11 3.06
C THR A 20 -3.01 -2.67 1.85
N THR A 21 -2.72 -1.46 1.39
CA THR A 21 -3.33 -0.87 0.22
C THR A 21 -2.60 -1.39 -1.00
N GLN A 22 -3.39 -1.74 -2.00
CA GLN A 22 -2.85 -2.11 -3.29
C GLN A 22 -2.70 -0.86 -4.16
N TRP A 23 -1.52 -0.73 -4.76
CA TRP A 23 -1.15 0.35 -5.66
C TRP A 23 -0.77 -0.24 -7.01
N ARG A 24 -1.27 0.31 -8.10
CA ARG A 24 -0.89 -0.05 -9.47
C ARG A 24 0.08 0.95 -10.04
N TYR A 25 1.09 0.48 -10.76
CA TYR A 25 2.03 1.35 -11.45
C TYR A 25 1.45 1.81 -12.79
N ILE A 26 1.29 3.12 -12.96
CA ILE A 26 0.77 3.76 -14.17
C ILE A 26 1.87 4.43 -15.01
N GLY A 27 3.10 4.47 -14.51
CA GLY A 27 4.25 5.05 -15.20
C GLY A 27 4.87 4.18 -16.30
N THR A 28 5.99 4.66 -16.83
CA THR A 28 6.80 3.96 -17.84
C THR A 28 8.00 3.24 -17.21
N ALA A 29 8.62 2.30 -17.94
CA ALA A 29 9.79 1.54 -17.46
C ALA A 29 11.07 2.38 -17.29
N SER A 30 11.12 3.57 -17.88
CA SER A 30 12.29 4.46 -17.84
C SER A 30 12.26 5.45 -16.66
N GLN A 31 11.19 5.43 -15.86
CA GLN A 31 11.00 6.34 -14.73
C GLN A 31 11.35 5.67 -13.39
N PRO A 32 11.72 6.46 -12.37
CA PRO A 32 11.99 5.93 -11.04
C PRO A 32 10.72 5.38 -10.41
N PHE A 33 10.73 4.10 -10.03
CA PHE A 33 9.57 3.41 -9.49
C PHE A 33 9.16 3.83 -8.07
N ASN A 34 9.99 4.59 -7.37
CA ASN A 34 9.71 5.15 -6.05
C ASN A 34 9.10 6.58 -6.15
N ASP A 35 8.52 6.94 -7.28
CA ASP A 35 7.76 8.18 -7.44
C ASP A 35 6.27 7.87 -7.27
N ALA A 36 5.67 8.34 -6.18
CA ALA A 36 4.26 8.11 -5.85
C ALA A 36 3.29 8.59 -6.93
N SER A 37 3.64 9.62 -7.70
CA SER A 37 2.81 10.13 -8.80
C SER A 37 2.65 9.13 -9.97
N LEU A 38 3.52 8.10 -10.01
CA LEU A 38 3.47 7.02 -10.98
C LEU A 38 2.69 5.81 -10.46
N TRP A 39 2.05 5.93 -9.31
CA TRP A 39 1.20 4.92 -8.70
C TRP A 39 -0.22 5.45 -8.51
N GLU A 40 -1.17 4.55 -8.66
CA GLU A 40 -2.59 4.83 -8.44
C GLU A 40 -3.17 3.76 -7.54
N GLN A 41 -4.10 4.13 -6.67
CA GLN A 41 -4.72 3.18 -5.77
C GLN A 41 -5.57 2.17 -6.55
N GLY A 42 -5.37 0.88 -6.28
CA GLY A 42 -6.13 -0.23 -6.85
C GLY A 42 -5.27 -1.30 -7.50
N ALA A 43 -5.95 -2.31 -8.04
CA ALA A 43 -5.31 -3.44 -8.69
C ALA A 43 -4.75 -3.06 -10.07
N GLY A 44 -3.51 -3.47 -10.31
CA GLY A 44 -2.81 -3.30 -11.58
C GLY A 44 -2.66 -4.61 -12.32
N SER A 45 -3.08 -4.64 -13.58
CA SER A 45 -2.66 -5.68 -14.52
C SER A 45 -1.78 -5.04 -15.59
N GLY A 46 -0.76 -5.78 -16.05
CA GLY A 46 0.16 -5.27 -17.06
C GLY A 46 1.55 -4.91 -16.56
N CYS A 47 2.14 -5.78 -15.73
CA CYS A 47 3.59 -5.98 -15.78
C CYS A 47 4.00 -5.94 -17.26
N GLY A 48 4.94 -5.09 -17.65
CA GLY A 48 5.32 -5.00 -19.07
C GLY A 48 5.65 -6.41 -19.60
N PRO A 49 5.38 -6.73 -20.87
CA PRO A 49 5.56 -8.08 -21.43
C PRO A 49 7.00 -8.62 -21.31
N ALA A 50 7.97 -7.76 -20.98
CA ALA A 50 9.37 -8.12 -20.72
C ALA A 50 9.78 -8.03 -19.23
N GLY A 51 8.84 -7.85 -18.29
CA GLY A 51 9.14 -7.66 -16.86
C GLY A 51 9.75 -6.30 -16.52
N ALA A 52 9.97 -5.40 -17.48
CA ALA A 52 10.72 -4.15 -17.28
C ALA A 52 10.03 -3.08 -16.40
N LYS A 53 8.84 -3.34 -15.84
CA LYS A 53 8.16 -2.41 -14.94
C LYS A 53 7.38 -3.11 -13.82
N PRO A 54 7.19 -2.44 -12.67
CA PRO A 54 6.28 -2.86 -11.61
C PRO A 54 4.87 -3.13 -12.13
N CYS A 55 4.14 -4.02 -11.47
CA CYS A 55 2.72 -4.25 -11.79
C CYS A 55 1.82 -3.69 -10.69
N GLN A 56 2.00 -4.23 -9.50
CA GLN A 56 1.24 -3.88 -8.31
C GLN A 56 2.17 -3.88 -7.11
N LEU A 57 1.88 -3.02 -6.14
CA LEU A 57 2.61 -2.92 -4.89
C LEU A 57 1.57 -2.98 -3.77
N ASN A 58 1.81 -3.88 -2.83
CA ASN A 58 0.99 -4.03 -1.64
C ASN A 58 1.81 -3.48 -0.47
N VAL A 59 1.46 -2.30 0.01
CA VAL A 59 2.16 -1.60 1.09
C VAL A 59 1.16 -0.99 2.05
N ASP A 60 1.59 -0.80 3.29
CA ASP A 60 0.78 -0.22 4.36
C ASP A 60 0.78 1.32 4.23
N ALA A 61 0.29 1.80 3.08
CA ALA A 61 0.10 3.21 2.76
C ALA A 61 -1.37 3.42 2.37
N ALA A 62 -2.16 4.05 3.23
CA ALA A 62 -3.58 4.29 3.04
C ALA A 62 -3.88 5.31 1.93
N ASP A 63 -2.95 6.23 1.70
CA ASP A 63 -3.07 7.32 0.73
C ASP A 63 -1.71 7.68 0.08
N GLU A 64 -1.75 8.63 -0.85
CA GLU A 64 -0.57 9.05 -1.63
C GLU A 64 0.53 9.66 -0.74
N GLN A 65 0.16 10.36 0.34
CA GLN A 65 1.13 10.97 1.25
C GLN A 65 1.90 9.90 2.02
N GLU A 66 1.20 8.88 2.53
CA GLU A 66 1.85 7.73 3.16
C GLU A 66 2.72 6.93 2.17
N LEU A 67 2.32 6.87 0.90
CA LEU A 67 3.11 6.24 -0.14
C LEU A 67 4.39 7.03 -0.45
N ILE A 68 4.32 8.36 -0.49
CA ILE A 68 5.49 9.25 -0.61
C ILE A 68 6.45 9.03 0.56
N ASP A 69 5.92 8.99 1.78
CA ASP A 69 6.72 8.76 2.99
C ASP A 69 7.38 7.37 2.94
N TYR A 70 6.65 6.34 2.52
CA TYR A 70 7.19 5.00 2.28
C TYR A 70 8.33 5.03 1.25
N PHE A 71 8.12 5.65 0.09
CA PHE A 71 9.12 5.76 -0.97
C PHE A 71 10.33 6.63 -0.63
N SER A 72 10.24 7.49 0.39
CA SER A 72 11.41 8.19 0.94
C SER A 72 12.38 7.25 1.65
N THR A 73 11.91 6.08 2.09
CA THR A 73 12.69 5.10 2.86
C THR A 73 13.19 3.92 2.03
N VAL A 74 12.66 3.71 0.83
CA VAL A 74 13.00 2.57 -0.06
C VAL A 74 13.52 3.05 -1.41
N SER A 75 14.43 2.29 -2.02
CA SER A 75 14.95 2.62 -3.35
C SER A 75 13.99 2.19 -4.47
N SER A 76 14.08 2.81 -5.65
CA SER A 76 13.29 2.39 -6.82
C SER A 76 13.49 0.91 -7.16
N THR A 77 14.70 0.38 -6.93
CA THR A 77 15.04 -1.04 -7.13
C THR A 77 14.32 -1.94 -6.13
N ASP A 78 14.21 -1.53 -4.87
CA ASP A 78 13.48 -2.28 -3.85
C ASP A 78 11.97 -2.31 -4.17
N VAL A 79 11.41 -1.16 -4.52
CA VAL A 79 10.00 -1.06 -4.96
C VAL A 79 9.75 -1.97 -6.15
N TYR A 80 10.65 -2.01 -7.13
CA TYR A 80 10.56 -2.91 -8.27
C TYR A 80 10.63 -4.38 -7.85
N ASN A 81 11.57 -4.77 -6.98
CA ASN A 81 11.69 -6.15 -6.51
C ASN A 81 10.48 -6.60 -5.68
N MET A 82 9.88 -5.69 -4.90
CA MET A 82 8.68 -5.95 -4.10
C MET A 82 7.43 -6.08 -4.96
N SER A 83 7.30 -5.24 -5.99
CA SER A 83 6.12 -5.20 -6.87
C SER A 83 6.12 -6.25 -7.98
N THR A 84 7.27 -6.86 -8.28
CA THR A 84 7.42 -7.91 -9.28
C THR A 84 7.40 -9.32 -8.70
N LYS A 85 7.52 -9.47 -7.37
CA LYS A 85 7.27 -10.75 -6.70
C LYS A 85 5.77 -11.09 -6.81
N LYS A 86 5.43 -11.91 -7.80
CA LYS A 86 4.21 -12.72 -7.74
C LYS A 86 4.31 -13.59 -6.49
N ASN A 87 3.49 -13.30 -5.49
CA ASN A 87 3.14 -14.30 -4.49
C ASN A 87 2.43 -15.46 -5.18
#